data_AF-A0A258ED49-F1
#
_entry.id   AF-A0A258ED49-F1
#
_cell.length_a   1.000
_cell.length_b   1.000
_cell.length_c   1.000
_cell.angle_alpha   90.00
_cell.angle_beta   90.00
_cell.angle_gamma   90.00
#
_symmetry.space_group_name_H-M   'P 1'
#
loop_
_entity.id
_entity.type
_entity.pdbx_description
1 polymer ?
#
loop_
_entity_poly.entity_id
_entity_poly.type
_entity_poly.pdbx_seq_one_letter_code
_entity_poly.pdbx_strand_id
1 'polypeptide(L)' 'MPTIFKSNGYRFFFYSNDHLPRHVHVEKAKNVCKFELDPLALIRNTGFKASELREILI' A
#
# COMPACT_ATOMS: atom_id res chain seq x y z
N MET A 1 6.77 0.02 12.87
CA MET A 1 5.55 0.38 12.12
C MET A 1 4.54 -0.74 12.29
N PRO A 2 3.34 -0.46 12.80
CA PRO A 2 2.32 -1.49 12.97
C PRO A 2 1.87 -1.99 11.59
N THR A 3 1.75 -3.30 11.46
CA THR A 3 1.13 -3.93 10.29
C THR A 3 -0.35 -4.08 10.58
N ILE A 4 -1.19 -3.59 9.69
CA ILE A 4 -2.66 -3.64 9.86
C ILE A 4 -3.28 -4.83 9.16
N PHE A 5 -2.67 -5.33 8.09
CA PHE A 5 -3.18 -6.47 7.32
C PHE A 5 -2.05 -7.15 6.55
N LYS A 6 -2.18 -8.47 6.33
CA LYS A 6 -1.31 -9.26 5.48
C LYS A 6 -2.13 -10.25 4.65
N SER A 7 -1.86 -10.33 3.35
CA SER A 7 -2.47 -11.31 2.45
C SER A 7 -1.55 -11.56 1.26
N ASN A 8 -1.42 -12.79 0.78
CA ASN A 8 -0.64 -13.15 -0.43
C ASN A 8 0.79 -12.55 -0.49
N GLY A 9 1.42 -12.39 0.68
CA GLY A 9 2.76 -11.79 0.82
C GLY A 9 2.79 -10.25 0.79
N TYR A 10 1.65 -9.58 0.60
CA TYR A 10 1.50 -8.14 0.77
C TYR A 10 1.37 -7.80 2.26
N ARG A 11 2.06 -6.74 2.68
CA ARG A 11 1.99 -6.18 4.03
C ARG A 11 1.45 -4.75 3.95
N PHE A 12 0.34 -4.50 4.63
CA PHE A 12 -0.30 -3.18 4.71
C PHE A 12 0.08 -2.53 6.04
N PHE A 13 0.49 -1.27 6.01
CA PHE A 13 1.02 -0.58 7.19
C PHE A 13 0.95 0.95 7.08
N PHE A 14 1.11 1.60 8.22
CA PHE A 14 1.25 3.06 8.34
C PHE A 14 2.62 3.42 8.93
N TYR A 15 3.21 4.52 8.47
CA TYR A 15 4.36 5.12 9.15
C TYR A 15 3.96 5.74 10.47
N SER A 16 4.88 5.65 11.45
CA SER A 16 4.68 6.30 12.75
C SER A 16 4.53 7.82 12.61
N ASN A 17 5.05 8.39 11.52
CA ASN A 17 4.92 9.80 11.15
C ASN A 17 4.02 9.99 9.92
N ASP A 18 3.04 9.10 9.68
CA ASP A 18 2.03 9.33 8.65
C ASP A 18 1.10 10.48 9.02
N HIS A 19 0.62 11.18 8.00
CA HIS A 19 -0.24 12.34 8.13
C HIS A 19 -1.34 12.30 7.06
N LEU A 20 -2.30 13.21 7.18
CA LEU A 20 -3.34 13.42 6.15
C LEU A 20 -2.71 13.75 4.79
N PRO A 21 -3.37 13.40 3.67
CA PRO A 21 -4.65 12.68 3.57
C PRO A 21 -4.53 11.20 4.00
N ARG A 22 -5.65 10.56 4.33
CA ARG A 22 -5.65 9.16 4.83
C ARG A 22 -5.11 8.23 3.75
N HIS A 23 -4.06 7.48 4.05
CA HIS A 23 -3.39 6.64 3.06
C HIS A 23 -2.74 5.41 3.68
N VAL A 24 -2.63 4.33 2.93
CA VAL A 24 -1.98 3.08 3.36
C VAL A 24 -0.75 2.79 2.50
N HIS A 25 0.29 2.23 3.11
CA HIS A 25 1.45 1.71 2.41
C HIS A 25 1.33 0.20 2.28
N VAL A 26 1.69 -0.32 1.12
CA VAL A 26 1.69 -1.75 0.81
C VAL A 26 3.06 -2.15 0.32
N GLU A 27 3.66 -3.15 0.94
CA GLU A 27 4.95 -3.69 0.51
C GLU A 27 4.89 -5.20 0.24
N LYS A 28 5.77 -5.67 -0.65
CA LYS A 28 6.02 -7.09 -0.94
C LYS A 28 7.43 -7.20 -1.50
N ALA A 29 8.27 -8.02 -0.86
CA ALA A 29 9.69 -8.15 -1.21
C ALA A 29 10.41 -6.79 -1.25
N LYS A 30 10.88 -6.35 -2.43
CA LYS A 30 11.56 -5.06 -2.63
C LYS A 30 10.64 -3.96 -3.18
N ASN A 31 9.36 -4.26 -3.34
CA ASN A 31 8.37 -3.36 -3.92
C ASN A 31 7.53 -2.69 -2.84
N VAL A 32 7.20 -1.42 -3.06
CA VAL A 32 6.38 -0.61 -2.15
C VAL A 32 5.44 0.28 -2.98
N CYS A 33 4.19 0.40 -2.55
CA CYS A 33 3.26 1.37 -3.09
C CYS A 33 2.44 2.03 -1.98
N LYS A 34 1.80 3.14 -2.34
CA LYS A 34 1.03 4.00 -1.45
C LYS A 34 -0.32 4.30 -2.09
N PHE A 35 -1.40 4.09 -1.35
CA PHE A 35 -2.76 4.40 -1.78
C PHE A 35 -3.38 5.45 -0.86
N GLU A 36 -4.00 6.46 -1.45
CA GLU A 36 -4.99 7.31 -0.76
C GLU A 36 -6.25 6.48 -0.52
N LEU A 37 -6.96 6.71 0.58
CA LEU A 37 -8.18 5.98 0.93
C LEU A 37 -9.46 6.72 0.56
N ASP A 38 -9.38 8.02 0.29
CA ASP A 38 -10.54 8.86 -0.01
C ASP A 38 -10.17 10.00 -0.98
N PRO A 39 -10.38 9.83 -2.30
CA PRO A 39 -10.82 8.60 -2.97
C PRO A 39 -9.73 7.51 -2.94
N LEU A 40 -10.11 6.25 -3.15
CA LEU A 40 -9.15 5.15 -3.26
C LEU A 40 -8.31 5.32 -4.55
N ALA A 41 -7.08 5.80 -4.40
CA ALA A 41 -6.22 6.15 -5.54
C ALA A 41 -4.75 5.78 -5.30
N LEU A 42 -4.08 5.29 -6.34
CA LEU A 42 -2.65 5.01 -6.29
C LEU A 42 -1.86 6.32 -6.34
N ILE A 43 -1.15 6.65 -5.26
CA ILE A 43 -0.31 7.85 -5.18
C ILE A 43 1.11 7.55 -5.66
N ARG A 44 1.65 6.40 -5.27
CA ARG A 44 3.03 6.02 -5.59
C ARG A 44 3.13 4.52 -5.79
N ASN A 45 3.83 4.11 -6.84
CA ASN A 45 4.23 2.74 -7.07
C ASN A 45 5.73 2.66 -7.27
N THR A 46 6.40 1.76 -6.57
CA THR A 46 7.81 1.43 -6.74
C THR A 46 7.92 -0.09 -6.88
N GLY A 47 7.94 -0.54 -8.14
CA GLY A 47 8.27 -1.92 -8.52
C GLY A 47 7.08 -2.87 -8.74
N PHE A 48 5.85 -2.52 -8.38
CA PHE A 48 4.70 -3.38 -8.63
C PHE A 48 4.25 -3.33 -10.10
N LYS A 49 3.88 -4.49 -10.63
CA LYS A 49 3.24 -4.61 -11.95
C LYS A 49 1.76 -4.25 -11.87
N ALA A 50 1.16 -3.90 -13.00
CA ALA A 50 -0.27 -3.59 -13.09
C ALA A 50 -1.19 -4.77 -12.64
N SER A 51 -0.74 -6.02 -12.77
CA SER A 51 -1.46 -7.18 -12.24
C SER A 51 -1.46 -7.20 -10.70
N GLU A 52 -0.30 -6.96 -10.09
CA GLU A 52 -0.15 -6.92 -8.63
C GLU A 52 -0.91 -5.75 -8.01
N LEU A 53 -0.92 -4.59 -8.68
CA LEU A 53 -1.72 -3.45 -8.23
C LEU A 53 -3.22 -3.75 -8.24
N ARG A 54 -3.70 -4.55 -9.20
CA ARG A 54 -5.09 -5.03 -9.19
C ARG A 54 -5.34 -6.01 -8.06
N GLU A 55 -4.41 -6.93 -7.79
CA GLU A 55 -4.53 -7.87 -6.65
C GLU A 55 -4.54 -7.13 -5.30
N ILE A 56 -3.87 -6.00 -5.18
CA ILE A 56 -3.90 -5.18 -3.95
C ILE A 56 -5.24 -4.46 -3.75
N LEU A 57 -5.95 -4.15 -4.85
CA LEU A 57 -7.20 -3.38 -4.86
C LEU A 57 -8.48 -4.23 -4.78
N ILE A 58 -8.37 -5.55 -4.92
CA ILE A 58 -9.47 -6.52 -4.89
C ILE A 58 -9.51 -7.21 -3.52
#